data_AF-A0A957DAJ6-F1
#
_entry.id   AF-A0A957DAJ6-F1
#
_cell.length_a   1.000
_cell.length_b   1.000
_cell.length_c   1.000
_cell.angle_alpha   90.00
_cell.angle_beta   90.00
_cell.angle_gamma   90.00
#
_symmetry.space_group_name_H-M   'P 1'
#
loop_
_entity.id
_entity.type
_entity.pdbx_description
1 polymer ?
#
loop_
_entity_poly.entity_id
_entity_poly.type
_entity_poly.pdbx_seq_one_letter_code
_entity_poly.pdbx_strand_id
1 'polypeptide(L)' 'MTIEAVLTRWPATMAVFNGHKMACVGCILARFYTVADAVAIYGLSLPAFVVELRAAIGDQDTSPS' A
#
# COMPACT_ATOMS: atom_id res chain seq x y z
N MET A 1 3.08 -2.02 10.01
CA MET A 1 1.61 -1.83 9.96
C MET A 1 1.01 -2.86 9.03
N THR A 2 -0.22 -3.29 9.29
CA THR A 2 -0.97 -4.18 8.39
C THR A 2 -1.38 -3.41 7.14
N ILE A 3 -1.64 -4.12 6.04
CA ILE A 3 -2.12 -3.49 4.81
C ILE A 3 -3.43 -2.75 5.09
N GLU A 4 -4.38 -3.37 5.80
CA GLU A 4 -5.64 -2.72 6.19
C GLU A 4 -5.42 -1.39 6.91
N ALA A 5 -4.56 -1.34 7.94
CA ALA A 5 -4.31 -0.11 8.67
C ALA A 5 -3.70 1.00 7.80
N VAL A 6 -2.85 0.63 6.83
CA VAL A 6 -2.26 1.57 5.87
C VAL A 6 -3.33 2.12 4.93
N LEU A 7 -4.20 1.26 4.38
CA LEU A 7 -5.28 1.66 3.49
C LEU A 7 -6.34 2.51 4.20
N THR A 8 -6.68 2.16 5.44
CA THR A 8 -7.61 2.94 6.27
C THR A 8 -7.05 4.32 6.61
N ARG A 9 -5.74 4.41 6.87
CA ARG A 9 -5.09 5.68 7.21
C ARG A 9 -4.80 6.54 5.97
N TRP A 10 -4.47 5.92 4.84
CA TRP A 10 -4.10 6.57 3.59
C TRP A 10 -4.73 5.88 2.38
N PRO A 11 -5.98 6.22 2.02
CA PRO A 11 -6.70 5.58 0.93
C PRO A 11 -5.99 5.65 -0.43
N ALA A 12 -5.27 6.73 -0.75
CA ALA A 12 -4.51 6.81 -2.01
C ALA A 12 -3.43 5.75 -2.17
N THR A 13 -2.94 5.16 -1.08
CA THR A 13 -1.97 4.07 -1.19
C THR A 13 -2.57 2.86 -1.92
N MET A 14 -3.90 2.73 -2.00
CA MET A 14 -4.59 1.73 -2.83
C MET A 14 -4.10 1.71 -4.28
N ALA A 15 -3.79 2.89 -4.87
CA ALA A 15 -3.32 2.98 -6.25
C ALA A 15 -1.96 2.28 -6.44
N VAL A 16 -1.08 2.36 -5.43
CA VAL A 16 0.23 1.68 -5.43
C VAL A 16 0.04 0.16 -5.38
N PHE A 17 -0.78 -0.34 -4.45
CA PHE A 17 -1.07 -1.77 -4.36
C PHE A 17 -1.72 -2.32 -5.65
N ASN A 18 -2.62 -1.55 -6.26
CA ASN A 18 -3.27 -1.92 -7.52
C ASN A 18 -2.28 -1.90 -8.71
N GLY A 19 -1.35 -0.94 -8.74
CA GLY A 19 -0.30 -0.85 -9.76
C GLY A 19 0.61 -2.08 -9.80
N HIS A 20 0.93 -2.64 -8.63
CA HIS A 20 1.69 -3.88 -8.49
C HIS A 20 0.86 -5.16 -8.67
N LYS A 21 -0.43 -5.05 -9.05
CA LYS A 21 -1.39 -6.16 -9.19
C LYS A 21 -1.45 -7.06 -7.94
N MET A 22 -1.26 -6.46 -6.76
CA MET A 22 -1.33 -7.20 -5.51
C MET A 22 -2.79 -7.57 -5.21
N ALA A 23 -3.18 -8.82 -5.47
CA ALA A 23 -4.53 -9.32 -5.20
C ALA A 23 -4.96 -9.24 -3.72
N CYS A 24 -4.03 -8.94 -2.80
CA CYS A 24 -4.28 -8.84 -1.37
C CYS A 24 -5.14 -7.63 -0.93
N VAL A 25 -5.36 -6.60 -1.77
CA VAL A 25 -6.05 -5.36 -1.35
C VAL A 25 -7.55 -5.56 -1.02
N GLY A 26 -8.16 -6.64 -1.50
CA GLY A 26 -9.58 -6.97 -1.27
C GLY A 26 -9.83 -8.27 -0.49
N CYS A 27 -8.78 -8.92 0.00
CA CYS A 27 -8.90 -10.22 0.67
C CYS A 27 -8.86 -10.06 2.19
N ILE A 28 -9.55 -10.96 2.93
CA ILE A 28 -9.57 -11.00 4.41
C ILE A 28 -8.17 -11.10 5.05
N LEU A 29 -7.16 -11.40 4.24
CA LEU A 29 -5.76 -11.46 4.61
C LEU A 29 -5.12 -10.07 4.81
N ALA A 30 -5.66 -8.99 4.23
CA ALA A 30 -5.09 -7.63 4.34
C ALA A 30 -4.94 -7.13 5.80
N ARG A 31 -5.81 -7.59 6.71
CA ARG A 31 -5.75 -7.27 8.15
C ARG A 31 -4.68 -8.06 8.92
N PHE A 32 -4.17 -9.14 8.32
CA PHE A 32 -3.16 -10.01 8.93
C PHE A 32 -1.78 -9.81 8.32
N TYR A 33 -1.68 -9.53 7.02
CA TYR A 33 -0.40 -9.31 6.36
C TYR A 33 0.11 -7.90 6.56
N THR A 34 1.39 -7.78 6.90
CA THR A 34 2.08 -6.49 6.88
C THR A 34 2.48 -6.12 5.44
N VAL A 35 2.77 -4.84 5.23
CA VAL A 35 3.34 -4.37 3.97
C VAL A 35 4.65 -5.11 3.65
N ALA A 36 5.48 -5.40 4.65
CA ALA A 36 6.73 -6.12 4.44
C ALA A 36 6.50 -7.57 3.98
N ASP A 37 5.51 -8.26 4.56
CA ASP A 37 5.16 -9.62 4.16
C ASP A 37 4.66 -9.66 2.72
N ALA A 38 3.76 -8.74 2.36
CA ALA A 38 3.24 -8.65 0.99
C ALA A 38 4.37 -8.35 0.00
N VAL A 39 5.26 -7.41 0.32
CA VAL A 39 6.41 -7.11 -0.54
C VAL A 39 7.31 -8.35 -0.70
N ALA A 40 7.60 -9.09 0.37
CA ALA A 40 8.40 -10.30 0.31
C ALA A 40 7.75 -11.42 -0.53
N ILE A 41 6.43 -11.64 -0.38
CA ILE A 41 5.67 -12.65 -1.12
C ILE A 41 5.66 -12.36 -2.62
N TYR A 42 5.53 -11.09 -2.99
CA TYR A 42 5.52 -10.64 -4.38
C TYR A 42 6.92 -10.40 -4.94
N GLY A 43 7.98 -10.64 -4.17
CA GLY A 43 9.38 -10.45 -4.60
C GLY A 43 9.73 -8.99 -4.90
N LEU A 44 9.03 -8.04 -4.30
CA LEU A 44 9.28 -6.61 -4.50
C LEU A 44 10.39 -6.11 -3.57
N SER A 45 10.89 -4.92 -3.87
CA SER A 45 11.83 -4.22 -3.00
C SER A 45 11.07 -3.37 -1.99
N LEU A 46 11.16 -3.73 -0.70
CA LEU A 46 10.53 -2.97 0.38
C LEU A 46 10.91 -1.48 0.38
N PRO A 47 12.19 -1.09 0.24
CA PRO A 47 12.53 0.33 0.21
C PRO A 47 11.93 1.05 -1.01
N ALA A 48 11.87 0.42 -2.18
CA ALA A 48 11.22 1.01 -3.35
C ALA A 48 9.71 1.19 -3.15
N PHE A 49 9.06 0.15 -2.61
CA PHE A 49 7.62 0.17 -2.35
C PHE A 49 7.24 1.25 -1.33
N VAL A 50 8.04 1.44 -0.29
CA VAL A 50 7.82 2.51 0.72
C VAL A 50 7.95 3.91 0.09
N VAL A 51 8.84 4.10 -0.88
CA VAL A 51 8.95 5.37 -1.62
C VAL A 51 7.68 5.65 -2.42
N GLU A 52 7.15 4.65 -3.13
CA GLU A 52 5.89 4.78 -3.88
C GLU A 52 4.71 5.09 -2.95
N LEU A 53 4.61 4.41 -1.80
CA LEU A 53 3.58 4.70 -0.81
C LEU A 53 3.67 6.15 -0.30
N ARG A 54 4.87 6.64 -0.01
CA ARG A 54 5.07 8.02 0.44
C ARG A 54 4.73 9.04 -0.64
N ALA A 55 5.06 8.75 -1.90
CA ALA A 55 4.67 9.60 -3.02
C ALA A 55 3.14 9.69 -3.14
N ALA A 56 2.43 8.57 -3.05
CA ALA A 56 0.97 8.55 -3.06
C ALA A 56 0.34 9.28 -1.87
N ILE A 57 0.99 9.27 -0.70
CA ILE A 57 0.55 10.03 0.48
C ILE A 57 0.76 11.54 0.27
N GLY A 58 1.90 11.95 -0.28
CA GLY A 58 2.19 13.36 -0.57
C GLY A 58 1.28 13.96 -1.64
N ASP A 59 0.83 13.15 -2.60
CA ASP A 59 -0.10 13.57 -3.64
C ASP A 59 -1.52 13.89 -3.08
N GLN A 60 -1.92 13.24 -1.98
CA GLN A 60 -3.19 13.54 -1.29
C GLN A 60 -3.21 14.90 -0.60
N ASP A 61 -2.05 15.45 -0.23
CA ASP A 61 -1.94 16.80 0.34
C ASP A 61 -2.19 17.89 -0.72
N THR A 62 -2.22 17.51 -2.01
CA THR A 62 -2.33 18.45 -3.14
C THR A 62 -3.69 18.43 -3.86
N SER A 63 -4.68 17.62 -3.44
CA SER A 63 -6.02 17.72 -4.05
C SER A 63 -6.87 18.82 -3.40
N PRO A 64 -7.33 19.83 -4.16
CA PRO A 64 -8.16 20.94 -3.69
C PRO A 64 -9.57 20.45 -3.29
N SER A 65 -10.17 21.18 -2.36
CA SER A 65 -11.53 21.01 -1.85
C SER A 65 -12.62 20.92 -2.92
#